data_AF-A0A956JHM3-F1
#
_entry.id   AF-A0A956JHM3-F1
#
_cell.length_a   1.000
_cell.length_b   1.000
_cell.length_c   1.000
_cell.angle_alpha   90.00
_cell.angle_beta   90.00
_cell.angle_gamma   90.00
#
_symmetry.space_group_name_H-M   'P 1'
#
loop_
_entity.id
_entity.type
_entity.pdbx_description
1 polymer ?
#
loop_
_entity_poly.entity_id
_entity_poly.type
_entity_poly.pdbx_seq_one_letter_code
_entity_poly.pdbx_strand_id
1 'polypeptide(L)'
;AYAEGFEAMTTATALYLLELRGERELPQAISDLMYWHAIEELEHRTVAFDVYEAVCGGYLYRLAVGVFAQLHLLRFAVRVARLMLRADPERVARYGGAKGRRRRIRRQLARVARRLAPRVLRTYMPWYSPRRIAFTEEMAAVAEHYTAMAASAR
;
A
#
# COMPACT_ATOMS: atom_id res chain seq x y z
N ALA A 1 -10.79 5.27 14.03
CA ALA A 1 -10.86 3.84 13.62
C ALA A 1 -10.73 3.68 12.11
N TYR A 2 -11.55 4.36 11.29
CA TYR A 2 -11.46 4.26 9.82
C TYR A 2 -10.08 4.66 9.27
N ALA A 3 -9.60 5.86 9.63
CA ALA A 3 -8.29 6.35 9.19
C ALA A 3 -7.16 5.42 9.62
N GLU A 4 -7.12 5.01 10.89
CA GLU A 4 -6.13 4.03 11.37
C GLU A 4 -6.18 2.71 10.59
N GLY A 5 -7.36 2.15 10.35
CA GLY A 5 -7.47 0.88 9.63
C GLY A 5 -7.11 0.97 8.14
N PHE A 6 -7.27 2.16 7.54
CA PHE A 6 -6.76 2.50 6.22
C PHE A 6 -5.22 2.54 6.25
N GLU A 7 -4.65 3.34 7.16
CA GLU A 7 -3.21 3.55 7.35
C GLU A 7 -2.46 2.24 7.68
N ALA A 8 -3.08 1.35 8.44
CA ALA A 8 -2.51 0.04 8.74
C ALA A 8 -2.27 -0.81 7.48
N MET A 9 -3.20 -0.77 6.52
CA MET A 9 -3.08 -1.50 5.26
C MET A 9 -2.16 -0.79 4.27
N THR A 10 -2.23 0.54 4.18
CA THR A 10 -1.35 1.31 3.29
C THR A 10 0.10 1.20 3.75
N THR A 11 0.37 1.22 5.07
CA THR A 11 1.68 0.90 5.65
C THR A 11 2.19 -0.47 5.20
N ALA A 12 1.37 -1.52 5.29
CA ALA A 12 1.75 -2.87 4.84
C ALA A 12 2.06 -2.90 3.32
N THR A 13 1.34 -2.09 2.54
CA THR A 13 1.50 -1.96 1.09
C THR A 13 2.73 -1.13 0.73
N ALA A 14 3.03 -0.08 1.48
CA ALA A 14 4.22 0.76 1.34
C ALA A 14 5.49 -0.06 1.59
N LEU A 15 5.53 -0.84 2.67
CA LEU A 15 6.63 -1.77 2.95
C LEU A 15 6.81 -2.78 1.81
N TYR A 16 5.71 -3.34 1.30
CA TYR A 16 5.77 -4.24 0.15
C TYR A 16 6.28 -3.55 -1.12
N LEU A 17 5.92 -2.29 -1.35
CA LEU A 17 6.34 -1.52 -2.51
C LEU A 17 7.83 -1.17 -2.44
N LEU A 18 8.34 -0.79 -1.27
CA LEU A 18 9.76 -0.52 -1.05
C LEU A 18 10.61 -1.78 -1.26
N GLU A 19 10.12 -2.95 -0.85
CA GLU A 19 10.79 -4.24 -1.13
C GLU A 19 10.85 -4.60 -2.62
N LEU A 20 9.94 -4.05 -3.43
CA LEU A 20 9.94 -4.26 -4.88
C LEU A 20 10.82 -3.24 -5.61
N ARG A 21 11.51 -2.35 -4.89
CA ARG A 21 12.36 -1.34 -5.51
C ARG A 21 13.45 -2.03 -6.32
N GLY A 22 13.53 -1.69 -7.61
CA GLY A 22 14.43 -2.32 -8.57
C GLY A 22 13.95 -3.64 -9.17
N GLU A 23 12.86 -4.26 -8.67
CA GLU A 23 12.26 -5.47 -9.29
C GLU A 23 11.26 -5.14 -10.42
N ARG A 24 10.88 -3.87 -10.57
CA ARG A 24 9.87 -3.41 -11.53
C ARG A 24 10.43 -2.33 -12.45
N GLU A 25 10.32 -2.58 -13.75
CA GLU A 25 10.47 -1.56 -14.79
C GLU A 25 9.19 -0.71 -14.85
N LEU A 26 9.17 0.37 -14.09
CA LEU A 26 8.18 1.45 -14.24
C LEU A 26 8.88 2.66 -14.87
N PRO A 27 8.16 3.49 -15.65
CA PRO A 27 8.68 4.80 -16.02
C PRO A 27 9.15 5.56 -14.77
N GLN A 28 10.29 6.24 -14.87
CA GLN A 28 10.96 6.86 -13.73
C GLN A 28 10.02 7.74 -12.90
N ALA A 29 9.25 8.62 -13.54
CA ALA A 29 8.28 9.50 -12.86
C ALA A 29 7.22 8.74 -12.04
N ILE A 30 6.75 7.59 -12.53
CA ILE A 30 5.78 6.75 -11.79
C ILE A 30 6.50 6.07 -10.63
N SER A 31 7.71 5.57 -10.86
CA SER A 31 8.55 4.96 -9.83
C SER A 31 8.76 5.95 -8.66
N ASP A 32 9.14 7.18 -8.97
CA ASP A 32 9.41 8.23 -7.99
C ASP A 32 8.16 8.62 -7.21
N LEU A 33 7.03 8.85 -7.90
CA LEU A 33 5.75 9.11 -7.25
C LEU A 33 5.40 7.99 -6.26
N MET A 34 5.56 6.74 -6.66
CA MET A 34 5.18 5.59 -5.85
C MET A 34 6.10 5.41 -4.63
N TYR A 35 7.41 5.59 -4.76
CA TYR A 35 8.32 5.46 -3.63
C TYR A 35 8.25 6.65 -2.67
N TRP A 36 8.12 7.88 -3.17
CA TRP A 36 7.86 9.04 -2.33
C TRP A 36 6.59 8.83 -1.50
N HIS A 37 5.49 8.46 -2.15
CA HIS A 37 4.23 8.21 -1.46
C HIS A 37 4.35 7.06 -0.45
N ALA A 38 5.11 6.00 -0.75
CA ALA A 38 5.34 4.92 0.21
C ALA A 38 6.07 5.39 1.48
N ILE A 39 6.97 6.36 1.38
CA ILE A 39 7.63 6.96 2.55
C ILE A 39 6.63 7.80 3.35
N GLU A 40 5.78 8.61 2.72
CA GLU A 40 4.75 9.40 3.43
C GLU A 40 3.79 8.51 4.23
N GLU A 41 3.33 7.41 3.65
CA GLU A 41 2.46 6.44 4.34
C GLU A 41 3.16 5.81 5.57
N LEU A 42 4.49 5.67 5.52
CA LEU A 42 5.26 5.26 6.69
C LEU A 42 5.30 6.35 7.76
N GLU A 43 5.32 7.63 7.42
CA GLU A 43 5.30 8.72 8.40
C GLU A 43 3.93 8.86 9.08
N HIS A 44 2.84 8.66 8.32
CA HIS A 44 1.48 8.75 8.85
C HIS A 44 1.10 7.61 9.80
N ARG A 45 1.76 6.44 9.69
CA ARG A 45 1.36 5.19 10.37
C ARG A 45 1.15 5.33 11.87
N THR A 46 2.03 6.07 12.56
CA THR A 46 1.93 6.25 14.01
C THR A 46 0.94 7.33 14.37
N VAL A 47 0.81 8.38 13.56
CA VAL A 47 -0.10 9.50 13.81
C VAL A 47 -1.56 9.01 13.86
N ALA A 48 -1.99 8.25 12.85
CA ALA A 48 -3.37 7.76 12.80
C ALA A 48 -3.70 6.75 13.92
N PHE A 49 -2.73 5.91 14.29
CA PHE A 49 -2.88 4.96 15.38
C PHE A 49 -2.94 5.66 16.74
N ASP A 50 -2.09 6.66 16.96
CA ASP A 50 -2.01 7.38 18.23
C ASP A 50 -3.27 8.22 18.47
N VAL A 51 -3.78 8.88 17.43
CA VAL A 51 -5.06 9.59 17.48
C VAL A 51 -6.20 8.62 17.78
N TYR A 52 -6.18 7.42 17.19
CA TYR A 52 -7.20 6.41 17.47
C TYR A 52 -7.18 5.94 18.94
N GLU A 53 -6.02 5.58 19.46
CA GLU A 53 -5.88 5.14 20.85
C GLU A 53 -6.25 6.25 21.84
N ALA A 54 -5.93 7.51 21.53
CA ALA A 54 -6.24 8.65 22.39
C ALA A 54 -7.73 9.03 22.42
N VAL A 55 -8.44 8.94 21.30
CA VAL A 55 -9.82 9.44 21.16
C VAL A 55 -10.88 8.34 21.27
N CYS A 56 -10.60 7.15 20.72
CA CYS A 56 -11.57 6.05 20.66
C CYS A 56 -11.14 4.85 21.52
N GLY A 57 -9.93 4.34 21.27
CA GLY A 57 -9.43 3.09 21.83
C GLY A 57 -10.28 1.85 21.50
N GLY A 58 -9.89 0.71 22.04
CA GLY A 58 -10.65 -0.54 21.95
C GLY A 58 -10.35 -1.38 20.70
N TYR A 59 -9.83 -2.59 20.92
CA TYR A 59 -9.38 -3.47 19.83
C TYR A 59 -10.49 -3.94 18.89
N LEU A 60 -11.65 -4.36 19.43
CA LEU A 60 -12.74 -4.91 18.61
C LEU A 60 -13.32 -3.85 17.66
N TYR A 61 -13.43 -2.61 18.13
CA TYR A 61 -13.89 -1.50 17.30
C TYR A 61 -12.87 -1.16 16.20
N ARG A 62 -11.57 -1.15 16.54
CA ARG A 62 -10.48 -0.98 15.59
C ARG A 62 -10.54 -2.03 14.48
N LEU A 63 -10.68 -3.29 14.87
CA LEU A 63 -10.75 -4.42 13.97
C LEU A 63 -11.96 -4.32 13.03
N ALA A 64 -13.16 -4.10 13.57
CA ALA A 64 -14.38 -4.04 12.77
C ALA A 64 -14.35 -2.89 11.75
N VAL A 65 -14.02 -1.67 12.20
CA VAL A 65 -13.97 -0.50 11.31
C VAL A 65 -12.77 -0.55 10.38
N GLY A 66 -11.64 -1.10 10.82
CA GLY A 66 -10.46 -1.26 9.97
C GLY A 66 -10.68 -2.27 8.85
N VAL A 67 -11.30 -3.42 9.12
CA VAL A 67 -11.73 -4.36 8.08
C VAL A 67 -12.68 -3.68 7.10
N PHE A 68 -13.64 -2.89 7.59
CA PHE A 68 -14.53 -2.11 6.73
C PHE A 68 -13.77 -1.12 5.83
N ALA A 69 -12.85 -0.33 6.39
CA ALA A 69 -12.06 0.65 5.65
C ALA A 69 -11.23 0.00 4.52
N GLN A 70 -10.62 -1.14 4.81
CA GLN A 70 -9.80 -1.88 3.86
C GLN A 70 -10.64 -2.50 2.74
N LEU A 71 -11.79 -3.12 3.08
CA LEU A 71 -12.72 -3.64 2.08
C LEU A 71 -13.29 -2.52 1.21
N HIS A 72 -13.56 -1.35 1.79
CA HIS A 72 -14.03 -0.18 1.07
C HIS A 72 -12.99 0.28 0.04
N LEU A 73 -11.73 0.46 0.43
CA LEU A 73 -10.66 0.84 -0.50
C LEU A 73 -10.42 -0.22 -1.58
N LEU A 74 -10.38 -1.52 -1.20
CA LEU A 74 -10.17 -2.59 -2.16
C LEU A 74 -11.28 -2.63 -3.23
N ARG A 75 -12.54 -2.46 -2.81
CA ARG A 75 -13.68 -2.37 -3.74
C ARG A 75 -13.53 -1.19 -4.68
N PHE A 76 -13.13 -0.03 -4.17
CA PHE A 76 -12.87 1.16 -4.97
C PHE A 76 -11.74 0.91 -6.00
N ALA A 77 -10.59 0.42 -5.56
CA ALA A 77 -9.45 0.13 -6.44
C ALA A 77 -9.79 -0.87 -7.54
N VAL A 78 -10.51 -1.94 -7.20
CA VAL A 78 -11.00 -2.93 -8.18
C VAL A 78 -11.99 -2.30 -9.16
N ARG A 79 -12.87 -1.40 -8.71
CA ARG A 79 -13.80 -0.67 -9.59
C ARG A 79 -13.04 0.21 -10.57
N VAL A 80 -12.08 1.00 -10.10
CA VAL A 80 -11.24 1.86 -10.95
C VAL A 80 -10.48 1.02 -11.98
N ALA A 81 -9.83 -0.08 -11.55
CA ALA A 81 -9.12 -0.96 -12.47
C ALA A 81 -10.04 -1.56 -13.56
N ARG A 82 -11.29 -1.91 -13.22
CA ARG A 82 -12.27 -2.36 -14.22
C ARG A 82 -12.67 -1.25 -15.19
N LEU A 83 -12.85 -0.02 -14.71
CA LEU A 83 -13.18 1.13 -15.55
C LEU A 83 -12.04 1.43 -16.54
N MET A 84 -10.78 1.43 -16.08
CA MET A 84 -9.61 1.61 -16.95
C MET A 84 -9.51 0.53 -18.02
N LEU A 85 -9.80 -0.74 -17.67
CA LEU A 85 -9.80 -1.84 -18.65
C LEU A 85 -10.96 -1.78 -19.64
N ARG A 86 -12.10 -1.17 -19.26
CA ARG A 86 -13.23 -0.95 -20.18
C ARG A 86 -12.95 0.19 -21.14
N ALA A 87 -12.22 1.22 -20.69
CA ALA A 87 -11.81 2.35 -21.53
C ALA A 87 -10.75 1.95 -22.58
N ASP A 88 -9.99 0.89 -22.33
CA ASP A 88 -8.96 0.37 -23.24
C ASP A 88 -9.09 -1.16 -23.44
N PRO A 89 -10.07 -1.61 -24.23
CA PRO A 89 -10.34 -3.03 -24.44
C PRO A 89 -9.21 -3.72 -25.24
N GLU A 90 -8.53 -3.00 -26.12
CA GLU A 90 -7.44 -3.52 -26.95
C GLU A 90 -6.22 -3.93 -26.10
N ARG A 91 -5.99 -3.25 -24.97
CA ARG A 91 -4.96 -3.64 -23.99
C ARG A 91 -5.11 -5.09 -23.55
N VAL A 92 -6.32 -5.61 -23.36
CA VAL A 92 -6.48 -7.01 -22.95
C VAL A 92 -5.98 -7.96 -24.04
N ALA A 93 -6.26 -7.66 -25.31
CA ALA A 93 -5.78 -8.44 -26.45
C ALA A 93 -4.25 -8.36 -26.59
N ARG A 94 -3.67 -7.14 -26.54
CA ARG A 94 -2.22 -6.88 -26.64
C ARG A 94 -1.40 -7.67 -25.64
N TYR A 95 -1.93 -7.87 -24.43
CA TYR A 95 -1.26 -8.64 -23.37
C TYR A 95 -1.78 -10.07 -23.26
N GLY A 96 -1.98 -10.78 -24.38
CA GLY A 96 -2.27 -12.23 -24.40
C GLY A 96 -3.71 -12.61 -24.03
N GLY A 97 -4.65 -11.69 -24.17
CA GLY A 97 -6.09 -11.92 -24.00
C GLY A 97 -6.49 -12.40 -22.60
N ALA A 98 -7.61 -13.10 -22.52
CA ALA A 98 -8.16 -13.62 -21.26
C ALA A 98 -7.21 -14.62 -20.57
N LYS A 99 -6.51 -15.47 -21.33
CA LYS A 99 -5.53 -16.44 -20.79
C LYS A 99 -4.33 -15.71 -20.18
N GLY A 100 -3.77 -14.73 -20.88
CA GLY A 100 -2.68 -13.88 -20.38
C GLY A 100 -3.07 -13.11 -19.12
N ARG A 101 -4.27 -12.53 -19.11
CA ARG A 101 -4.85 -11.86 -17.93
C ARG A 101 -4.94 -12.81 -16.72
N ARG A 102 -5.52 -14.01 -16.88
CA ARG A 102 -5.60 -15.01 -15.80
C ARG A 102 -4.23 -15.39 -15.26
N ARG A 103 -3.25 -15.61 -16.13
CA ARG A 103 -1.87 -15.91 -15.73
C ARG A 103 -1.24 -14.77 -14.93
N ARG A 104 -1.42 -13.51 -15.34
CA ARG A 104 -0.92 -12.34 -14.60
C ARG A 104 -1.58 -12.20 -13.23
N ILE A 105 -2.90 -12.30 -13.17
CA ILE A 105 -3.66 -12.24 -11.90
C ILE A 105 -3.18 -13.33 -10.96
N ARG A 106 -3.05 -14.58 -11.41
CA ARG A 106 -2.57 -15.69 -10.57
C ARG A 106 -1.16 -15.45 -10.03
N ARG A 107 -0.25 -14.95 -10.87
CA ARG A 107 1.11 -14.58 -10.43
C ARG A 107 1.11 -13.46 -9.41
N GLN A 108 0.29 -12.44 -9.62
CA GLN A 108 0.15 -11.32 -8.70
C GLN A 108 -0.43 -11.78 -7.36
N LEU A 109 -1.50 -12.59 -7.38
CA LEU A 109 -2.08 -13.18 -6.16
C LEU A 109 -1.05 -14.03 -5.41
N ALA A 110 -0.24 -14.82 -6.10
CA ALA A 110 0.83 -15.59 -5.46
C ALA A 110 1.89 -14.69 -4.79
N ARG A 111 2.28 -13.58 -5.44
CA ARG A 111 3.20 -12.60 -4.85
C ARG A 111 2.60 -11.89 -3.64
N VAL A 112 1.35 -11.44 -3.75
CA VAL A 112 0.60 -10.83 -2.65
C VAL A 112 0.47 -11.79 -1.48
N ALA A 113 0.10 -13.05 -1.72
CA ALA A 113 -0.01 -14.06 -0.68
C ALA A 113 1.32 -14.32 0.04
N ARG A 114 2.45 -14.35 -0.70
CA ARG A 114 3.76 -14.61 -0.10
C ARG A 114 4.35 -13.41 0.65
N ARG A 115 4.19 -12.19 0.13
CA ARG A 115 4.90 -11.00 0.65
C ARG A 115 3.99 -10.03 1.40
N LEU A 116 2.78 -9.76 0.91
CA LEU A 116 1.89 -8.75 1.50
C LEU A 116 0.93 -9.32 2.55
N ALA A 117 0.35 -10.50 2.31
CA ALA A 117 -0.65 -11.09 3.20
C ALA A 117 -0.15 -11.27 4.65
N PRO A 118 1.09 -11.73 4.93
CA PRO A 118 1.58 -11.81 6.30
C PRO A 118 1.63 -10.45 7.02
N ARG A 119 1.91 -9.37 6.28
CA ARG A 119 1.96 -8.00 6.81
C ARG A 119 0.57 -7.49 7.17
N VAL A 120 -0.38 -7.67 6.26
CA VAL A 120 -1.78 -7.29 6.48
C VAL A 120 -2.40 -8.11 7.60
N LEU A 121 -2.19 -9.42 7.64
CA LEU A 121 -2.71 -10.25 8.73
C LEU A 121 -2.17 -9.83 10.10
N ARG A 122 -0.91 -9.37 10.16
CA ARG A 122 -0.32 -8.84 11.39
C ARG A 122 -1.02 -7.58 11.90
N THR A 123 -1.64 -6.78 11.03
CA THR A 123 -2.37 -5.56 11.46
C THR A 123 -3.65 -5.87 12.22
N TYR A 124 -4.23 -7.04 12.00
CA TYR A 124 -5.43 -7.49 12.72
C TYR A 124 -5.12 -8.12 14.07
N MET A 125 -3.85 -8.33 14.42
CA MET A 125 -3.53 -8.94 15.71
C MET A 125 -3.78 -7.95 16.87
N PRO A 126 -4.23 -8.42 18.05
CA PRO A 126 -4.49 -7.53 19.18
C PRO A 126 -3.23 -6.82 19.69
N TRP A 127 -2.06 -7.42 19.51
CA TRP A 127 -0.76 -6.84 19.84
C TRP A 127 -0.11 -6.05 18.69
N TYR A 128 -0.85 -5.75 17.62
CA TYR A 128 -0.37 -4.88 16.55
C TYR A 128 -0.03 -3.48 17.11
N SER A 129 1.14 -2.97 16.73
CA SER A 129 1.49 -1.58 16.93
C SER A 129 2.40 -1.13 15.78
N PRO A 130 2.05 -0.03 15.07
CA PRO A 130 2.86 0.48 13.98
C PRO A 130 4.21 1.04 14.46
N ARG A 131 4.37 1.31 15.76
CA ARG A 131 5.64 1.73 16.37
C ARG A 131 6.74 0.65 16.28
N ARG A 132 6.35 -0.62 16.18
CA ARG A 132 7.29 -1.75 16.04
C ARG A 132 7.84 -1.89 14.62
N ILE A 133 7.33 -1.11 13.66
CA ILE A 133 7.85 -1.06 12.30
C ILE A 133 9.03 -0.09 12.36
N ALA A 134 10.25 -0.60 12.21
CA ALA A 134 11.45 0.21 12.17
C ALA A 134 11.49 1.03 10.88
N PHE A 135 11.95 2.28 10.99
CA PHE A 135 12.31 3.09 9.85
C PHE A 135 13.80 2.87 9.60
N THR A 136 14.15 2.17 8.52
CA THR A 136 15.53 1.75 8.25
C THR A 136 16.36 2.91 7.69
N GLU A 137 17.69 2.80 7.74
CA GLU A 137 18.60 3.76 7.11
C GLU A 137 18.32 3.90 5.60
N GLU A 138 17.97 2.80 4.93
CA GLU A 138 17.57 2.82 3.52
C GLU A 138 16.30 3.66 3.29
N MET A 139 15.31 3.56 4.18
CA MET A 139 14.09 4.36 4.10
C MET A 139 14.39 5.84 4.35
N ALA A 140 15.29 6.13 5.29
CA ALA A 140 15.76 7.50 5.55
C ALA A 140 16.48 8.10 4.34
N ALA A 141 17.37 7.36 3.69
CA ALA A 141 18.04 7.80 2.48
C ALA A 141 17.05 8.09 1.34
N VAL A 142 15.98 7.28 1.21
CA VAL A 142 14.92 7.53 0.22
C VAL A 142 14.11 8.79 0.58
N ALA A 143 13.80 9.00 1.86
CA ALA A 143 13.11 10.20 2.33
C ALA A 143 13.92 11.49 2.06
N GLU A 144 15.22 11.46 2.39
CA GLU A 144 16.15 12.56 2.13
C GLU A 144 16.26 12.87 0.64
N HIS A 145 16.37 11.83 -0.19
CA HIS A 145 16.43 11.98 -1.65
C HIS A 145 15.21 12.73 -2.20
N TYR A 146 14.00 12.32 -1.81
CA TYR A 146 12.78 12.98 -2.29
C TYR A 146 12.57 14.37 -1.68
N THR A 147 13.03 14.59 -0.45
CA THR A 147 13.05 15.93 0.18
C THR A 147 13.96 16.88 -0.60
N ALA A 148 15.17 16.46 -0.96
CA ALA A 148 16.12 17.25 -1.73
C ALA A 148 15.57 17.56 -3.14
N MET A 149 14.99 16.56 -3.81
CA MET A 149 14.36 16.72 -5.13
C MET A 149 13.22 17.75 -5.10
N ALA A 150 12.38 17.73 -4.05
CA ALA A 150 11.31 18.71 -3.87
C ALA A 150 11.86 20.13 -3.60
N ALA A 151 12.95 20.24 -2.84
CA ALA A 151 13.59 21.52 -2.55
C ALA A 151 14.24 22.15 -3.79
N SER A 152 14.80 21.33 -4.69
CA SER A 152 15.45 21.80 -5.93
C SER A 152 14.48 22.20 -7.04
N ALA A 153 13.19 21.91 -6.89
CA ALA A 153 12.14 22.28 -7.85
C ALA A 153 11.62 23.71 -7.65
N ARG A 154 12.17 24.45 -6.68
CA ARG A 154 11.91 25.86 -6.40
C ARG A 154 12.93 26.74 -7.11
#